data_AF-A0A9Q4B167-F1
#
_entry.id   AF-A0A9Q4B167-F1
#
_cell.length_a   1.000
_cell.length_b   1.000
_cell.length_c   1.000
_cell.angle_alpha   90.00
_cell.angle_beta   90.00
_cell.angle_gamma   90.00
#
_symmetry.space_group_name_H-M   'P 1'
#
loop_
_entity.id
_entity.type
_entity.pdbx_description
1 polymer ?
#
loop_
_entity_poly.entity_id
_entity_poly.type
_entity_poly.pdbx_seq_one_letter_code
_entity_poly.pdbx_strand_id
1 'polypeptide(L)'
;MNRQEAKAMIGKYIAVNEGNKGTYVGQLLDVMTPPQSTWEGIVRITGVLTIPSLDGSDTLDTINLLFDENEKIKVSGRKLTPLDKPFNGSFNESFAIALKEAWDIAQDENSHYEKRMSFLQQELRKLNAEHFIYENAFVYYQLVKKGRKLYIYDEKKRESLSLEGCPFEFEIKVNNEWETAYYKKGFTFETISHDKIELKHGSTVRLNKAQFDPYKILLNELDEPSLNALERGLEKLGIEHENSVYCHNSLLIHLLSSFNQSFFSGVNFISYATETNQYVVQHHYERTMRDDEADITFDRFEFTSDKGERVLTTYATQLSND
;
A
#
# COMPACT_ATOMS: atom_id res chain seq x y z
N MET A 1 -40.32 -19.70 -14.42
CA MET A 1 -41.11 -20.30 -15.53
C MET A 1 -42.47 -20.76 -15.02
N ASN A 2 -43.49 -20.84 -15.89
CA ASN A 2 -44.79 -21.41 -15.54
C ASN A 2 -44.80 -22.95 -15.65
N ARG A 3 -45.87 -23.60 -15.17
CA ARG A 3 -45.97 -25.08 -15.14
C ARG A 3 -45.94 -25.72 -16.53
N GLN A 4 -46.59 -25.09 -17.52
CA GLN A 4 -46.67 -25.64 -18.88
C GLN A 4 -45.31 -25.58 -19.56
N GLU A 5 -44.60 -24.47 -19.40
CA GLU A 5 -43.21 -24.30 -19.83
C GLU A 5 -42.31 -25.34 -19.17
N ALA A 6 -42.43 -25.55 -17.85
CA ALA A 6 -41.63 -26.51 -17.12
C ALA A 6 -41.79 -27.95 -17.66
N LYS A 7 -43.02 -28.36 -17.99
CA LYS A 7 -43.27 -29.69 -18.60
C LYS A 7 -42.58 -29.84 -19.96
N ALA A 8 -42.50 -28.78 -20.75
CA ALA A 8 -41.78 -28.79 -22.04
C ALA A 8 -40.24 -28.76 -21.89
N MET A 9 -39.75 -28.50 -20.67
CA MET A 9 -38.34 -28.49 -20.33
C MET A 9 -37.87 -29.79 -19.67
N ILE A 10 -38.75 -30.79 -19.47
CA ILE A 10 -38.34 -32.11 -18.97
C ILE A 10 -37.30 -32.72 -19.91
N GLY A 11 -36.20 -33.20 -19.34
CA GLY A 11 -35.03 -33.72 -20.04
C GLY A 11 -34.01 -32.66 -20.46
N LYS A 12 -34.34 -31.35 -20.37
CA LYS A 12 -33.45 -30.24 -20.75
C LYS A 12 -32.74 -29.64 -19.53
N TYR A 13 -31.65 -28.91 -19.82
CA TYR A 13 -30.92 -28.14 -18.82
C TYR A 13 -31.64 -26.84 -18.47
N ILE A 14 -31.65 -26.51 -17.18
CA ILE A 14 -32.25 -25.32 -16.59
C ILE A 14 -31.31 -24.75 -15.51
N ALA A 15 -31.46 -23.47 -15.19
CA ALA A 15 -30.78 -22.85 -14.07
C ALA A 15 -31.57 -23.02 -12.77
N VAL A 16 -30.85 -23.26 -11.68
CA VAL A 16 -31.34 -23.35 -10.31
C VAL A 16 -30.70 -22.21 -9.50
N ASN A 17 -31.48 -21.19 -9.16
CA ASN A 17 -30.98 -20.01 -8.45
C ASN A 17 -31.22 -20.12 -6.93
N GLU A 18 -30.14 -20.20 -6.15
CA GLU A 18 -30.16 -20.27 -4.69
C GLU A 18 -29.68 -18.97 -4.01
N GLY A 19 -29.69 -17.86 -4.76
CA GLY A 19 -29.28 -16.53 -4.30
C GLY A 19 -27.81 -16.53 -3.86
N ASN A 20 -27.56 -16.15 -2.61
CA ASN A 20 -26.20 -16.06 -2.05
C ASN A 20 -25.47 -17.42 -1.98
N LYS A 21 -26.17 -18.54 -2.19
CA LYS A 21 -25.56 -19.88 -2.24
C LYS A 21 -25.16 -20.31 -3.65
N GLY A 22 -25.21 -19.40 -4.61
CA GLY A 22 -24.82 -19.63 -6.00
C GLY A 22 -25.99 -20.04 -6.90
N THR A 23 -25.67 -20.19 -8.17
CA THR A 23 -26.59 -20.61 -9.23
C THR A 23 -26.01 -21.84 -9.91
N TYR A 24 -26.84 -22.85 -10.14
CA TYR A 24 -26.42 -24.15 -10.65
C TYR A 24 -27.12 -24.46 -11.97
N VAL A 25 -26.48 -25.31 -12.79
CA VAL A 25 -27.12 -25.95 -13.93
C VAL A 25 -27.62 -27.32 -13.51
N GLY A 26 -28.85 -27.65 -13.88
CA GLY A 26 -29.35 -29.01 -13.71
C GLY A 26 -30.29 -29.45 -14.80
N GLN A 27 -30.40 -30.76 -14.97
CA GLN A 27 -31.35 -31.39 -15.88
C GLN A 27 -32.69 -31.59 -15.17
N LEU A 28 -33.76 -31.03 -15.72
CA LEU A 28 -35.11 -31.21 -15.17
C LEU A 28 -35.61 -32.63 -15.46
N LEU A 29 -35.77 -33.45 -14.44
CA LEU A 29 -36.21 -34.84 -14.56
C LEU A 29 -37.72 -34.98 -14.48
N ASP A 30 -38.37 -34.22 -13.60
CA ASP A 30 -39.81 -34.30 -13.38
C ASP A 30 -40.39 -32.99 -12.81
N VAL A 31 -41.70 -32.81 -12.97
CA VAL A 31 -42.48 -31.67 -12.48
C VAL A 31 -43.65 -32.17 -11.63
N MET A 32 -43.52 -31.99 -10.31
CA MET A 32 -44.53 -32.37 -9.33
C MET A 32 -45.45 -31.20 -8.99
N THR A 33 -46.70 -31.51 -8.63
CA THR A 33 -47.68 -30.50 -8.20
C THR A 33 -48.37 -30.97 -6.93
N PRO A 34 -47.75 -30.72 -5.75
CA PRO A 34 -48.39 -31.06 -4.48
C PRO A 34 -49.69 -30.27 -4.30
N PRO A 35 -50.70 -30.83 -3.61
CA PRO A 35 -51.91 -30.10 -3.27
C PRO A 35 -51.57 -28.81 -2.50
N GLN A 36 -52.17 -27.68 -2.90
CA GLN A 36 -52.03 -26.37 -2.25
C GLN A 36 -50.60 -25.75 -2.21
N SER A 37 -49.67 -26.21 -3.06
CA SER A 37 -48.32 -25.63 -3.16
C SER A 37 -47.98 -25.15 -4.58
N THR A 38 -46.94 -24.32 -4.70
CA THR A 38 -46.28 -24.08 -5.99
C THR A 38 -45.72 -25.39 -6.53
N TRP A 39 -45.69 -25.55 -7.85
CA TRP A 39 -45.09 -26.73 -8.47
C TRP A 39 -43.60 -26.83 -8.12
N GLU A 40 -43.10 -28.07 -8.07
CA GLU A 40 -41.72 -28.39 -7.70
C GLU A 40 -41.08 -29.19 -8.83
N GLY A 41 -39.81 -28.93 -9.10
CA GLY A 41 -39.02 -29.71 -10.05
C GLY A 41 -38.13 -30.73 -9.32
N ILE A 42 -38.00 -31.92 -9.90
CA ILE A 42 -36.90 -32.82 -9.58
C ILE A 42 -35.78 -32.52 -10.57
N VAL A 43 -34.64 -32.07 -10.07
CA VAL A 43 -33.51 -31.62 -10.90
C VAL A 43 -32.28 -32.42 -10.54
N ARG A 44 -31.54 -32.92 -11.54
CA ARG A 44 -30.19 -33.46 -11.35
C ARG A 44 -29.17 -32.35 -11.60
N ILE A 45 -28.34 -32.03 -10.63
CA ILE A 45 -27.28 -31.02 -10.77
C ILE A 45 -26.19 -31.54 -11.71
N THR A 46 -25.79 -30.71 -12.66
CA THR A 46 -24.80 -31.04 -13.70
C THR A 46 -23.73 -29.96 -13.87
N GLY A 47 -23.91 -28.78 -13.28
CA GLY A 47 -22.91 -27.73 -13.33
C GLY A 47 -23.18 -26.56 -12.40
N VAL A 48 -22.26 -25.61 -12.40
CA VAL A 48 -22.28 -24.39 -11.59
C VAL A 48 -22.22 -23.19 -12.55
N LEU A 49 -23.11 -22.22 -12.38
CA LEU A 49 -23.09 -20.95 -13.12
C LEU A 49 -22.45 -19.83 -12.30
N THR A 50 -22.75 -19.76 -11.01
CA THR A 50 -22.17 -18.75 -10.12
C THR A 50 -21.85 -19.38 -8.78
N ILE A 51 -20.71 -18.99 -8.20
CA ILE A 51 -20.32 -19.44 -6.86
C ILE A 51 -21.18 -18.78 -5.77
N PRO A 52 -21.22 -19.34 -4.55
CA PRO A 52 -21.76 -18.63 -3.39
C PRO A 52 -21.07 -17.27 -3.17
N SER A 53 -21.81 -16.29 -2.66
CA SER A 53 -21.23 -15.00 -2.27
C SER A 53 -20.19 -15.23 -1.16
N LEU A 54 -19.07 -14.53 -1.28
CA LEU A 54 -17.96 -14.55 -0.33
C LEU A 54 -18.10 -13.43 0.71
N ASP A 55 -19.18 -12.64 0.66
CA ASP A 55 -19.38 -11.50 1.53
C ASP A 55 -19.63 -11.96 2.98
N GLY A 56 -18.82 -11.45 3.91
CA GLY A 56 -19.00 -11.67 5.35
C GLY A 56 -18.50 -13.01 5.89
N SER A 57 -17.67 -13.77 5.15
CA SER A 57 -16.95 -14.91 5.74
C SER A 57 -15.66 -14.43 6.43
N ASP A 58 -15.60 -14.53 7.76
CA ASP A 58 -14.40 -14.19 8.54
C ASP A 58 -13.20 -15.13 8.25
N THR A 59 -13.43 -16.25 7.55
CA THR A 59 -12.41 -17.25 7.18
C THR A 59 -12.65 -17.77 5.76
N LEU A 60 -11.77 -17.42 4.82
CA LEU A 60 -11.79 -17.85 3.41
C LEU A 60 -11.21 -19.26 3.20
N ASP A 61 -11.53 -20.21 4.07
CA ASP A 61 -10.82 -21.49 4.09
C ASP A 61 -11.29 -22.45 2.98
N THR A 62 -12.56 -22.40 2.57
CA THR A 62 -13.08 -23.24 1.47
C THR A 62 -14.38 -22.69 0.89
N ILE A 63 -14.56 -22.77 -0.44
CA ILE A 63 -15.85 -22.51 -1.10
C ILE A 63 -16.74 -23.73 -0.94
N ASN A 64 -17.78 -23.61 -0.11
CA ASN A 64 -18.76 -24.67 0.12
C ASN A 64 -19.92 -24.55 -0.85
N LEU A 65 -19.93 -25.40 -1.89
CA LEU A 65 -21.08 -25.52 -2.78
C LEU A 65 -22.27 -26.15 -2.03
N LEU A 66 -23.48 -25.70 -2.38
CA LEU A 66 -24.69 -26.23 -1.78
C LEU A 66 -25.04 -27.63 -2.30
N PHE A 67 -24.64 -27.94 -3.53
CA PHE A 67 -24.96 -29.19 -4.21
C PHE A 67 -23.74 -29.81 -4.88
N ASP A 68 -23.74 -31.14 -4.92
CA ASP A 68 -22.71 -31.95 -5.56
C ASP A 68 -23.08 -32.33 -7.01
N GLU A 69 -22.08 -32.76 -7.77
CA GLU A 69 -22.28 -33.29 -9.12
C GLU A 69 -23.24 -34.50 -9.10
N ASN A 70 -24.21 -34.50 -10.02
CA ASN A 70 -25.25 -35.51 -10.18
C ASN A 70 -26.23 -35.64 -9.01
N GLU A 71 -26.17 -34.75 -8.02
CA GLU A 71 -27.14 -34.72 -6.93
C GLU A 71 -28.56 -34.49 -7.46
N LYS A 72 -29.53 -35.27 -6.98
CA LYS A 72 -30.93 -35.11 -7.32
C LYS A 72 -31.62 -34.32 -6.23
N ILE A 73 -32.04 -33.11 -6.56
CA ILE A 73 -32.68 -32.19 -5.64
C ILE A 73 -34.14 -31.97 -6.00
N LYS A 74 -34.92 -31.62 -4.98
CA LYS A 74 -36.30 -31.20 -5.12
C LYS A 74 -36.38 -29.71 -4.83
N VAL A 75 -36.77 -28.92 -5.82
CA VAL A 75 -36.68 -27.45 -5.75
C VAL A 75 -37.96 -26.78 -6.22
N SER A 76 -38.32 -25.66 -5.59
CA SER A 76 -39.49 -24.87 -5.98
C SER A 76 -39.32 -24.32 -7.40
N GLY A 77 -40.37 -24.39 -8.21
CA GLY A 77 -40.38 -23.84 -9.57
C GLY A 77 -40.10 -22.34 -9.67
N ARG A 78 -40.16 -21.60 -8.55
CA ARG A 78 -39.76 -20.18 -8.48
C ARG A 78 -38.26 -19.97 -8.66
N LYS A 79 -37.44 -20.96 -8.29
CA LYS A 79 -35.97 -20.92 -8.43
C LYS A 79 -35.48 -21.43 -9.78
N LEU A 80 -36.41 -21.90 -10.63
CA LEU A 80 -36.10 -22.54 -11.89
C LEU A 80 -36.35 -21.58 -13.06
N THR A 81 -35.30 -21.37 -13.85
CA THR A 81 -35.36 -20.58 -15.10
C THR A 81 -34.77 -21.36 -16.26
N PRO A 82 -35.28 -21.19 -17.50
CA PRO A 82 -34.63 -21.75 -18.67
C PRO A 82 -33.23 -21.16 -18.81
N LEU A 83 -32.30 -21.92 -19.38
CA LEU A 83 -31.01 -21.37 -19.78
C LEU A 83 -31.13 -20.60 -21.08
N ASP A 84 -30.50 -19.43 -21.15
CA ASP A 84 -30.44 -18.63 -22.38
C ASP A 84 -29.49 -19.24 -23.42
N LYS A 85 -28.49 -19.99 -22.96
CA LYS A 85 -27.47 -20.66 -23.80
C LYS A 85 -27.45 -22.15 -23.52
N PRO A 86 -27.20 -23.00 -24.54
CA PRO A 86 -27.03 -24.43 -24.34
C PRO A 86 -25.82 -24.70 -23.41
N PHE A 87 -26.02 -25.61 -22.46
CA PHE A 87 -24.96 -26.05 -21.56
C PHE A 87 -24.26 -27.29 -22.12
N ASN A 88 -22.95 -27.18 -22.35
CA ASN A 88 -22.12 -28.24 -22.94
C ASN A 88 -20.94 -28.65 -22.04
N GLY A 89 -20.76 -28.02 -20.87
CA GLY A 89 -19.63 -28.27 -19.98
C GLY A 89 -19.87 -29.39 -18.99
N SER A 90 -18.81 -29.78 -18.28
CA SER A 90 -18.89 -30.64 -17.09
C SER A 90 -19.12 -29.82 -15.81
N PHE A 91 -19.43 -30.49 -14.70
CA PHE A 91 -19.56 -29.83 -13.41
C PHE A 91 -18.28 -29.08 -13.03
N ASN A 92 -17.13 -29.75 -13.11
CA ASN A 92 -15.83 -29.16 -12.77
C ASN A 92 -15.43 -28.02 -13.70
N GLU A 93 -15.69 -28.15 -15.00
CA GLU A 93 -15.38 -27.09 -15.98
C GLU A 93 -16.25 -25.84 -15.73
N SER A 94 -17.55 -26.03 -15.54
CA SER A 94 -18.47 -24.92 -15.24
C SER A 94 -18.16 -24.26 -13.89
N PHE A 95 -17.75 -25.04 -12.88
CA PHE A 95 -17.28 -24.49 -11.61
C PHE A 95 -15.98 -23.70 -11.75
N ALA A 96 -15.02 -24.19 -12.55
CA ALA A 96 -13.78 -23.45 -12.83
C ALA A 96 -14.05 -22.13 -13.57
N ILE A 97 -15.00 -22.10 -14.50
CA ILE A 97 -15.44 -20.88 -15.18
C ILE A 97 -16.08 -19.91 -14.17
N ALA A 98 -16.99 -20.39 -13.32
CA ALA A 98 -17.64 -19.56 -12.30
C ALA A 98 -16.63 -18.97 -11.29
N LEU A 99 -15.59 -19.73 -10.93
CA LEU A 99 -14.49 -19.24 -10.09
C LEU A 99 -13.69 -18.14 -10.79
N LYS A 100 -13.37 -18.33 -12.08
CA LYS A 100 -12.65 -17.32 -12.86
C LYS A 100 -13.46 -16.03 -12.99
N GLU A 101 -14.75 -16.12 -13.28
CA GLU A 101 -15.63 -14.95 -13.37
C GLU A 101 -15.69 -14.18 -12.03
N ALA A 102 -15.81 -14.90 -10.90
CA ALA A 102 -15.73 -14.27 -9.59
C ALA A 102 -14.37 -13.62 -9.30
N TRP A 103 -13.27 -14.24 -9.74
CA TRP A 103 -11.93 -13.66 -9.63
C TRP A 103 -11.77 -12.39 -10.48
N ASP A 104 -12.23 -12.40 -11.73
CA ASP A 104 -12.19 -11.25 -12.64
C ASP A 104 -12.95 -10.06 -12.01
N ILE A 105 -14.15 -10.29 -11.44
CA ILE A 105 -14.94 -9.27 -10.74
C ILE A 105 -14.18 -8.71 -9.53
N ALA A 106 -13.66 -9.59 -8.66
CA ALA A 106 -12.93 -9.17 -7.47
C ALA A 106 -11.65 -8.40 -7.81
N GLN A 107 -10.96 -8.77 -8.89
CA GLN A 107 -9.78 -8.07 -9.36
C GLN A 107 -10.11 -6.65 -9.84
N ASP A 108 -11.19 -6.50 -10.61
CA ASP A 108 -11.66 -5.19 -11.08
C ASP A 108 -12.07 -4.28 -9.91
N GLU A 109 -12.78 -4.83 -8.92
CA GLU A 109 -13.13 -4.12 -7.69
C GLU A 109 -11.88 -3.68 -6.91
N ASN A 110 -10.90 -4.58 -6.73
CA ASN A 110 -9.65 -4.25 -6.05
C ASN A 110 -8.89 -3.13 -6.77
N SER A 111 -8.79 -3.18 -8.10
CA SER A 111 -8.19 -2.12 -8.91
C SER A 111 -8.88 -0.76 -8.70
N HIS A 112 -10.21 -0.77 -8.58
CA HIS A 112 -10.96 0.44 -8.25
C HIS A 112 -10.66 0.93 -6.82
N TYR A 113 -10.59 0.04 -5.83
CA TYR A 113 -10.25 0.39 -4.46
C TYR A 113 -8.84 0.96 -4.33
N GLU A 114 -7.84 0.36 -4.98
CA GLU A 114 -6.46 0.84 -4.99
C GLU A 114 -6.36 2.26 -5.56
N LYS A 115 -7.01 2.54 -6.70
CA LYS A 115 -7.07 3.88 -7.28
C LYS A 115 -7.69 4.89 -6.31
N ARG A 116 -8.79 4.50 -5.66
CA ARG A 116 -9.48 5.34 -4.68
C ARG A 116 -8.61 5.60 -3.44
N MET A 117 -7.89 4.59 -2.94
CA MET A 117 -6.96 4.73 -1.83
C MET A 117 -5.81 5.68 -2.18
N SER A 118 -5.21 5.52 -3.36
CA SER A 118 -4.14 6.39 -3.86
C SER A 118 -4.60 7.85 -3.96
N PHE A 119 -5.80 8.09 -4.51
CA PHE A 119 -6.41 9.42 -4.56
C PHE A 119 -6.60 10.04 -3.16
N LEU A 120 -7.14 9.27 -2.21
CA LEU A 120 -7.32 9.76 -0.83
C LEU A 120 -5.98 10.08 -0.14
N GLN A 121 -4.96 9.25 -0.37
CA GLN A 121 -3.61 9.51 0.13
C GLN A 121 -3.02 10.78 -0.47
N GLN A 122 -3.20 11.03 -1.78
CA GLN A 122 -2.76 12.25 -2.44
C GLN A 122 -3.45 13.49 -1.87
N GLU A 123 -4.76 13.45 -1.65
CA GLU A 123 -5.50 14.55 -1.01
C GLU A 123 -5.00 14.82 0.42
N LEU A 124 -4.69 13.78 1.19
CA LEU A 124 -4.11 13.94 2.52
C LEU A 124 -2.69 14.53 2.48
N ARG A 125 -1.89 14.21 1.47
CA ARG A 125 -0.57 14.83 1.26
C ARG A 125 -0.66 16.32 0.99
N LYS A 126 -1.60 16.75 0.13
CA LYS A 126 -1.87 18.18 -0.12
C LYS A 126 -2.23 18.93 1.17
N LEU A 127 -2.87 18.25 2.12
CA LEU A 127 -3.24 18.79 3.43
C LEU A 127 -2.15 18.62 4.50
N ASN A 128 -0.98 18.04 4.18
CA ASN A 128 0.03 17.60 5.15
C ASN A 128 -0.53 16.70 6.28
N ALA A 129 -1.59 15.97 6.00
CA ALA A 129 -2.39 15.20 6.95
C ALA A 129 -2.24 13.67 6.78
N GLU A 130 -1.26 13.20 6.00
CA GLU A 130 -1.02 11.78 5.74
C GLU A 130 -0.76 10.96 7.02
N HIS A 131 -0.35 11.63 8.11
CA HIS A 131 -0.16 11.02 9.42
C HIS A 131 -1.41 10.33 9.98
N PHE A 132 -2.63 10.70 9.55
CA PHE A 132 -3.88 10.06 9.98
C PHE A 132 -4.07 8.64 9.43
N ILE A 133 -3.42 8.28 8.32
CA ILE A 133 -3.51 6.92 7.75
C ILE A 133 -2.73 5.92 8.62
N TYR A 134 -1.69 6.39 9.32
CA TYR A 134 -0.84 5.52 10.11
C TYR A 134 -1.41 5.38 11.53
N GLU A 135 -2.14 4.30 11.80
CA GLU A 135 -2.69 3.93 13.13
C GLU A 135 -1.64 3.84 14.27
N ASN A 136 -0.35 4.02 13.97
CA ASN A 136 0.72 4.16 14.94
C ASN A 136 1.65 5.30 14.52
N ALA A 137 1.13 6.53 14.37
CA ALA A 137 1.84 7.68 13.83
C ALA A 137 3.11 8.07 14.60
N PHE A 138 3.37 7.53 15.79
CA PHE A 138 4.55 7.89 16.58
C PHE A 138 5.39 6.69 16.98
N VAL A 139 6.72 6.87 16.94
CA VAL A 139 7.70 5.96 17.54
C VAL A 139 8.20 6.60 18.83
N TYR A 140 8.19 5.83 19.91
CA TYR A 140 8.61 6.29 21.24
C TYR A 140 10.03 5.82 21.51
N TYR A 141 10.87 6.74 21.97
CA TYR A 141 12.25 6.48 22.33
C TYR A 141 12.56 6.95 23.74
N GLN A 142 13.56 6.33 24.36
CA GLN A 142 14.13 6.79 25.61
C GLN A 142 15.45 7.51 25.39
N LEU A 143 15.65 8.62 26.10
CA LEU A 143 16.92 9.34 26.11
C LEU A 143 17.96 8.60 26.95
N VAL A 144 18.97 8.06 26.30
CA VAL A 144 20.04 7.28 26.93
C VAL A 144 21.37 8.01 26.78
N LYS A 145 22.11 8.17 27.87
CA LYS A 145 23.48 8.70 27.85
C LYS A 145 24.44 7.53 27.96
N LYS A 146 25.32 7.37 26.97
CA LYS A 146 26.42 6.40 27.01
C LYS A 146 27.75 7.15 26.90
N GLY A 147 28.51 7.20 27.98
CA GLY A 147 29.74 7.99 28.06
C GLY A 147 29.47 9.50 27.94
N ARG A 148 30.09 10.15 26.94
CA ARG A 148 29.91 11.58 26.65
C ARG A 148 28.80 11.88 25.62
N LYS A 149 28.24 10.86 24.96
CA LYS A 149 27.26 11.02 23.89
C LYS A 149 25.84 10.66 24.34
N LEU A 150 24.87 11.28 23.68
CA LEU A 150 23.44 11.03 23.89
C LEU A 150 22.84 10.27 22.71
N TYR A 151 21.91 9.37 23.04
CA TYR A 151 21.24 8.49 22.12
C TYR A 151 19.74 8.46 22.41
N ILE A 152 18.93 8.20 21.40
CA ILE A 152 17.55 7.75 21.55
C ILE A 152 17.53 6.22 21.37
N TYR A 153 16.84 5.52 22.27
CA TYR A 153 16.76 4.06 22.28
C TYR A 153 15.32 3.58 22.04
N ASP A 154 15.14 2.71 21.05
CA ASP A 154 13.88 2.02 20.79
C ASP A 154 13.88 0.69 21.55
N GLU A 155 13.06 0.58 22.59
CA GLU A 155 12.96 -0.65 23.40
C GLU A 155 12.42 -1.85 22.61
N LYS A 156 11.55 -1.62 21.63
CA LYS A 156 10.93 -2.69 20.83
C LYS A 156 11.93 -3.29 19.85
N LYS A 157 12.70 -2.43 19.17
CA LYS A 157 13.71 -2.85 18.18
C LYS A 157 15.08 -3.15 18.80
N ARG A 158 15.31 -2.71 20.03
CA ARG A 158 16.60 -2.77 20.74
C ARG A 158 17.71 -2.01 20.00
N GLU A 159 17.36 -0.95 19.29
CA GLU A 159 18.26 -0.11 18.51
C GLU A 159 18.51 1.22 19.19
N SER A 160 19.71 1.79 19.01
CA SER A 160 20.06 3.13 19.51
C SER A 160 20.53 4.02 18.38
N LEU A 161 19.97 5.22 18.29
CA LEU A 161 20.34 6.25 17.32
C LEU A 161 20.99 7.41 18.06
N SER A 162 22.05 8.00 17.50
CA SER A 162 22.69 9.19 18.08
C SER A 162 21.78 10.42 17.94
N LEU A 163 21.78 11.28 18.96
CA LEU A 163 21.12 12.60 18.89
C LEU A 163 21.99 13.68 18.26
N GLU A 164 23.30 13.49 18.24
CA GLU A 164 24.25 14.43 17.66
C GLU A 164 24.02 14.53 16.15
N GLY A 165 23.70 15.74 15.65
CA GLY A 165 23.40 15.98 14.23
C GLY A 165 22.04 15.48 13.77
N CYS A 166 21.14 15.09 14.68
CA CYS A 166 19.83 14.56 14.32
C CYS A 166 18.91 15.66 13.74
N PRO A 167 18.41 15.50 12.49
CA PRO A 167 17.59 16.52 11.83
C PRO A 167 16.10 16.45 12.18
N PHE A 168 15.70 15.50 13.04
CA PHE A 168 14.29 15.25 13.34
C PHE A 168 13.71 16.22 14.37
N GLU A 169 12.41 16.46 14.22
CA GLU A 169 11.57 17.12 15.22
C GLU A 169 11.09 16.08 16.23
N PHE A 170 11.32 16.36 17.50
CA PHE A 170 10.87 15.51 18.58
C PHE A 170 9.59 16.09 19.17
N GLU A 171 8.69 15.25 19.65
CA GLU A 171 7.69 15.68 20.61
C GLU A 171 8.14 15.26 22.01
N ILE A 172 8.23 16.25 22.88
CA ILE A 172 8.65 16.12 24.27
C ILE A 172 7.46 16.42 25.19
N LYS A 173 7.48 15.86 26.39
CA LYS A 173 6.36 16.03 27.32
C LYS A 173 6.55 17.27 28.18
N VAL A 174 5.74 18.31 27.96
CA VAL A 174 5.73 19.57 28.74
C VAL A 174 4.34 19.73 29.36
N ASN A 175 4.24 19.94 30.67
CA ASN A 175 2.97 20.07 31.40
C ASN A 175 1.93 18.96 31.11
N ASN A 176 2.42 17.74 30.90
CA ASN A 176 1.64 16.55 30.55
C ASN A 176 1.04 16.54 29.13
N GLU A 177 1.37 17.53 28.31
CA GLU A 177 1.06 17.60 26.88
C GLU A 177 2.31 17.31 26.05
N TRP A 178 2.11 16.91 24.80
CA TRP A 178 3.21 16.69 23.86
C TRP A 178 3.43 17.96 23.04
N GLU A 179 4.65 18.47 23.07
CA GLU A 179 5.04 19.69 22.40
C GLU A 179 6.24 19.42 21.47
N THR A 180 6.19 19.97 20.27
CA THR A 180 7.26 19.83 19.28
C THR A 180 8.50 20.62 19.69
N ALA A 181 9.67 20.00 19.59
CA ALA A 181 10.96 20.56 19.96
C ALA A 181 12.13 19.96 19.15
N TYR A 182 13.17 20.77 18.95
CA TYR A 182 14.39 20.41 18.25
C TYR A 182 15.51 20.11 19.24
N TYR A 183 16.30 19.06 18.98
CA TYR A 183 17.50 18.78 19.76
C TYR A 183 18.53 19.90 19.56
N LYS A 184 19.14 20.37 20.64
CA LYS A 184 20.25 21.34 20.59
C LYS A 184 21.55 20.72 21.02
N LYS A 185 21.67 20.41 22.32
CA LYS A 185 22.89 19.87 22.91
C LYS A 185 22.60 19.26 24.26
N GLY A 186 23.28 18.15 24.57
CA GLY A 186 23.16 17.52 25.89
C GLY A 186 21.75 16.98 26.09
N PHE A 187 21.05 17.42 27.13
CA PHE A 187 19.64 17.09 27.32
C PHE A 187 18.69 18.24 26.97
N THR A 188 19.18 19.27 26.29
CA THR A 188 18.41 20.47 25.98
C THR A 188 17.73 20.34 24.62
N PHE A 189 16.42 20.52 24.63
CA PHE A 189 15.53 20.62 23.48
C PHE A 189 14.94 22.04 23.43
N GLU A 190 14.69 22.58 22.24
CA GLU A 190 14.10 23.90 22.05
C GLU A 190 12.75 23.76 21.36
N THR A 191 11.67 24.24 21.99
CA THR A 191 10.31 24.17 21.42
C THR A 191 10.13 25.19 20.28
N ILE A 192 9.01 25.09 19.54
CA ILE A 192 8.66 26.06 18.50
C ILE A 192 8.55 27.49 19.07
N SER A 193 8.15 27.63 20.34
CA SER A 193 8.10 28.91 21.05
C SER A 193 9.47 29.42 21.52
N HIS A 194 10.57 28.75 21.14
CA HIS A 194 11.94 29.02 21.56
C HIS A 194 12.23 28.80 23.05
N ASP A 195 11.37 28.05 23.74
CA ASP A 195 11.62 27.66 25.12
C ASP A 195 12.62 26.50 25.18
N LYS A 196 13.62 26.64 26.05
CA LYS A 196 14.64 25.60 26.26
C LYS A 196 14.21 24.66 27.37
N ILE A 197 13.88 23.43 27.00
CA ILE A 197 13.48 22.37 27.90
C ILE A 197 14.63 21.40 28.11
N GLU A 198 15.05 21.24 29.36
CA GLU A 198 16.06 20.27 29.74
C GLU A 198 15.40 18.96 30.19
N LEU A 199 15.63 17.90 29.42
CA LEU A 199 15.16 16.54 29.72
C LEU A 199 16.15 15.79 30.62
N LYS A 200 15.78 14.58 31.04
CA LYS A 200 16.65 13.73 31.87
C LYS A 200 16.96 12.41 31.16
N HIS A 201 17.96 11.72 31.67
CA HIS A 201 18.19 10.33 31.29
C HIS A 201 16.94 9.49 31.58
N GLY A 202 16.53 8.67 30.62
CA GLY A 202 15.30 7.87 30.67
C GLY A 202 14.03 8.62 30.26
N SER A 203 14.09 9.93 30.00
CA SER A 203 12.93 10.67 29.50
C SER A 203 12.46 10.12 28.15
N THR A 204 11.15 10.00 28.01
CA THR A 204 10.52 9.57 26.75
C THR A 204 10.35 10.74 25.81
N VAL A 205 10.80 10.55 24.57
CA VAL A 205 10.52 11.43 23.44
C VAL A 205 9.79 10.61 22.38
N ARG A 206 8.98 11.26 21.54
CA ARG A 206 8.34 10.56 20.41
C ARG A 206 8.60 11.30 19.11
N LEU A 207 8.76 10.55 18.02
CA LEU A 207 8.89 11.11 16.68
C LEU A 207 7.70 10.67 15.85
N ASN A 208 7.20 11.57 15.01
CA ASN A 208 6.16 11.20 14.06
C ASN A 208 6.78 10.32 12.96
N LYS A 209 6.16 9.17 12.67
CA LYS A 209 6.55 8.27 11.58
C LYS A 209 6.56 8.95 10.22
N ALA A 210 5.74 10.00 10.03
CA ALA A 210 5.77 10.81 8.82
C ALA A 210 7.10 11.57 8.63
N GLN A 211 7.89 11.81 9.69
CA GLN A 211 9.24 12.35 9.57
C GLN A 211 10.26 11.29 9.10
N PHE A 212 9.88 10.01 9.13
CA PHE A 212 10.60 8.93 8.45
C PHE A 212 10.11 8.73 7.01
N ASP A 213 9.33 9.67 6.46
CA ASP A 213 9.06 9.72 5.03
C ASP A 213 10.43 9.87 4.32
N PRO A 214 10.89 8.82 3.59
CA PRO A 214 12.24 8.82 3.04
C PRO A 214 12.45 9.94 2.02
N TYR A 215 11.38 10.40 1.37
CA TYR A 215 11.42 11.46 0.39
C TYR A 215 11.58 12.82 1.05
N LYS A 216 10.81 13.11 2.10
CA LYS A 216 10.98 14.35 2.89
C LYS A 216 12.37 14.44 3.51
N ILE A 217 12.87 13.33 4.04
CA ILE A 217 14.23 13.27 4.58
C ILE A 217 15.25 13.57 3.50
N LEU A 218 15.10 12.97 2.32
CA LEU A 218 15.98 13.22 1.19
C LEU A 218 16.02 14.72 0.84
N LEU A 219 14.86 15.38 0.74
CA LEU A 219 14.80 16.82 0.43
C LEU A 219 15.52 17.69 1.47
N ASN A 220 15.47 17.31 2.75
CA ASN A 220 16.16 18.02 3.83
C ASN A 220 17.68 17.73 3.86
N GLU A 221 18.12 16.61 3.27
CA GLU A 221 19.53 16.21 3.20
C GLU A 221 20.26 16.80 2.00
N LEU A 222 19.54 17.15 0.93
CA LEU A 222 20.10 17.80 -0.23
C LEU A 222 20.49 19.25 0.12
N ASP A 223 21.69 19.66 -0.29
CA ASP A 223 22.03 21.07 -0.27
C ASP A 223 21.22 21.83 -1.34
N GLU A 224 21.12 23.15 -1.19
CA GLU A 224 20.31 23.98 -2.08
C GLU A 224 20.66 23.78 -3.57
N PRO A 225 21.93 23.67 -3.99
CA PRO A 225 22.27 23.40 -5.38
C PRO A 225 21.81 22.03 -5.89
N SER A 226 21.92 20.97 -5.08
CA SER A 226 21.44 19.63 -5.44
C SER A 226 19.92 19.55 -5.48
N LEU A 227 19.23 20.25 -4.57
CA LEU A 227 17.78 20.39 -4.60
C LEU A 227 17.34 21.07 -5.92
N ASN A 228 17.99 22.17 -6.29
CA ASN A 228 17.75 22.83 -7.57
C ASN A 228 18.01 21.88 -8.77
N ALA A 229 18.97 20.95 -8.66
CA ALA A 229 19.24 19.98 -9.72
C ALA A 229 18.12 18.93 -9.86
N LEU A 230 17.55 18.49 -8.75
CA LEU A 230 16.34 17.65 -8.73
C LEU A 230 15.14 18.41 -9.33
N GLU A 231 14.89 19.64 -8.87
CA GLU A 231 13.77 20.48 -9.32
C GLU A 231 13.80 20.74 -10.83
N ARG A 232 14.97 21.04 -11.41
CA ARG A 232 15.11 21.20 -12.87
C ARG A 232 14.72 19.94 -13.64
N GLY A 233 15.02 18.77 -13.10
CA GLY A 233 14.66 17.49 -13.72
C GLY A 233 13.16 17.23 -13.65
N LEU A 234 12.55 17.53 -12.52
CA LEU A 234 11.10 17.45 -12.29
C LEU A 234 10.34 18.41 -13.22
N GLU A 235 10.74 19.68 -13.26
CA GLU A 235 10.12 20.71 -14.11
C GLU A 235 10.17 20.32 -15.59
N LYS A 236 11.33 19.83 -16.06
CA LYS A 236 11.51 19.41 -17.47
C LYS A 236 10.58 18.27 -17.87
N LEU A 237 10.20 17.41 -16.93
CA LEU A 237 9.32 16.27 -17.16
C LEU A 237 7.85 16.58 -16.82
N GLY A 238 7.55 17.77 -16.32
CA GLY A 238 6.20 18.16 -15.87
C GLY A 238 5.73 17.34 -14.68
N ILE A 239 6.64 16.98 -13.77
CA ILE A 239 6.37 16.19 -12.56
C ILE A 239 6.52 17.12 -11.34
N GLU A 240 5.65 17.00 -10.35
CA GLU A 240 5.71 17.72 -9.08
C GLU A 240 6.19 16.79 -7.96
N HIS A 241 6.65 17.36 -6.83
CA HIS A 241 7.12 16.58 -5.68
C HIS A 241 6.01 15.66 -5.11
N GLU A 242 4.77 16.11 -5.19
CA GLU A 242 3.55 15.42 -4.76
C GLU A 242 3.27 14.15 -5.57
N ASN A 243 3.85 14.02 -6.77
CA ASN A 243 3.75 12.83 -7.59
C ASN A 243 4.67 11.68 -7.11
N SER A 244 5.51 11.90 -6.10
CA SER A 244 6.38 10.87 -5.52
C SER A 244 5.55 9.77 -4.87
N VAL A 245 5.61 8.54 -5.40
CA VAL A 245 4.85 7.38 -4.88
C VAL A 245 5.71 6.54 -3.93
N TYR A 246 7.00 6.47 -4.19
CA TYR A 246 7.93 5.66 -3.41
C TYR A 246 9.30 6.33 -3.37
N CYS A 247 9.95 6.28 -2.21
CA CYS A 247 11.34 6.70 -2.07
C CYS A 247 12.08 5.72 -1.18
N HIS A 248 13.18 5.18 -1.70
CA HIS A 248 14.18 4.47 -0.94
C HIS A 248 15.37 5.40 -0.73
N ASN A 249 15.49 5.94 0.49
CA ASN A 249 16.61 6.78 0.90
C ASN A 249 17.66 5.94 1.66
N SER A 250 18.77 5.64 1.01
CA SER A 250 19.94 4.97 1.61
C SER A 250 20.83 5.93 2.40
N LEU A 251 20.76 7.25 2.13
CA LEU A 251 21.61 8.26 2.76
C LEU A 251 21.40 8.30 4.28
N LEU A 252 20.15 8.21 4.73
CA LEU A 252 19.81 8.16 6.16
C LEU A 252 20.48 6.97 6.87
N ILE A 253 20.50 5.79 6.24
CA ILE A 253 21.12 4.59 6.82
C ILE A 253 22.62 4.81 7.00
N HIS A 254 23.28 5.47 6.04
CA HIS A 254 24.69 5.80 6.12
C HIS A 254 24.95 6.91 7.15
N LEU A 255 24.16 7.97 7.21
CA LEU A 255 24.29 9.02 8.24
C LEU A 255 24.13 8.49 9.66
N LEU A 256 23.24 7.52 9.86
CA LEU A 256 23.00 6.88 11.15
C LEU A 256 24.07 5.84 11.55
N SER A 257 24.80 5.26 10.58
CA SER A 257 25.79 4.19 10.82
C SER A 257 27.26 4.65 10.71
N SER A 258 27.52 5.74 9.99
CA SER A 258 28.88 6.14 9.58
C SER A 258 29.49 7.16 10.54
N PHE A 259 29.65 6.77 11.80
CA PHE A 259 30.29 7.65 12.80
C PHE A 259 31.81 7.84 12.61
N ASN A 260 32.43 7.14 11.65
CA ASN A 260 33.90 7.06 11.49
C ASN A 260 34.37 7.05 10.02
N GLN A 261 33.51 7.35 9.04
CA GLN A 261 33.91 7.33 7.63
C GLN A 261 33.93 8.75 7.07
N SER A 262 35.10 9.19 6.61
CA SER A 262 35.30 10.47 5.93
C SER A 262 34.77 10.47 4.49
N PHE A 263 34.31 9.32 3.99
CA PHE A 263 33.77 9.15 2.65
C PHE A 263 32.63 8.14 2.66
N PHE A 264 31.54 8.45 1.97
CA PHE A 264 30.48 7.50 1.67
C PHE A 264 29.80 7.84 0.34
N SER A 265 29.26 6.82 -0.31
CA SER A 265 28.52 6.95 -1.56
C SER A 265 27.38 5.93 -1.63
N GLY A 266 26.41 6.19 -2.50
CA GLY A 266 25.26 5.31 -2.65
C GLY A 266 24.27 5.80 -3.69
N VAL A 267 23.13 5.11 -3.73
CA VAL A 267 22.03 5.42 -4.65
C VAL A 267 20.71 5.42 -3.89
N ASN A 268 19.92 6.45 -4.13
CA ASN A 268 18.52 6.54 -3.73
C ASN A 268 17.63 6.23 -4.94
N PHE A 269 16.50 5.58 -4.71
CA PHE A 269 15.52 5.30 -5.75
C PHE A 269 14.22 6.02 -5.42
N ILE A 270 13.74 6.84 -6.36
CA ILE A 270 12.50 7.60 -6.20
C ILE A 270 11.59 7.23 -7.37
N SER A 271 10.35 6.89 -7.10
CA SER A 271 9.36 6.61 -8.14
C SER A 271 8.30 7.71 -8.10
N TYR A 272 8.02 8.29 -9.26
CA TYR A 272 6.93 9.24 -9.43
C TYR A 272 5.87 8.65 -10.36
N ALA A 273 4.60 8.96 -10.10
CA ALA A 273 3.51 8.62 -10.98
C ALA A 273 2.61 9.83 -11.19
N THR A 274 2.32 10.11 -12.46
CA THR A 274 1.24 11.01 -12.87
C THR A 274 0.04 10.16 -13.31
N GLU A 275 -1.05 10.79 -13.76
CA GLU A 275 -2.20 10.05 -14.30
C GLU A 275 -1.85 9.21 -15.54
N THR A 276 -0.77 9.55 -16.24
CA THR A 276 -0.47 9.00 -17.58
C THR A 276 0.87 8.30 -17.71
N ASN A 277 1.85 8.61 -16.84
CA ASN A 277 3.21 8.10 -16.96
C ASN A 277 3.77 7.70 -15.59
N GLN A 278 4.66 6.72 -15.59
CA GLN A 278 5.52 6.40 -14.46
C GLN A 278 6.96 6.82 -14.72
N TYR A 279 7.63 7.29 -13.67
CA TYR A 279 9.02 7.71 -13.72
C TYR A 279 9.80 7.10 -12.57
N VAL A 280 11.05 6.76 -12.85
CA VAL A 280 12.04 6.35 -11.85
C VAL A 280 13.18 7.34 -11.88
N VAL A 281 13.57 7.81 -10.71
CA VAL A 281 14.73 8.68 -10.50
C VAL A 281 15.74 7.92 -9.67
N GLN A 282 16.93 7.76 -10.23
CA GLN A 282 18.09 7.24 -9.51
C GLN A 282 18.94 8.43 -9.09
N HIS A 283 19.03 8.66 -7.78
CA HIS A 283 19.84 9.72 -7.22
C HIS A 283 21.14 9.11 -6.68
N HIS A 284 22.21 9.25 -7.43
CA HIS A 284 23.56 8.86 -7.06
C HIS A 284 24.19 9.98 -6.24
N TYR A 285 24.76 9.63 -5.09
CA TYR A 285 25.41 10.61 -4.23
C TYR A 285 26.80 10.14 -3.80
N GLU A 286 27.70 11.11 -3.63
CA GLU A 286 28.98 10.95 -2.95
C GLU A 286 29.18 12.10 -1.97
N ARG A 287 29.75 11.78 -0.80
CA ARG A 287 30.03 12.73 0.27
C ARG A 287 31.42 12.46 0.81
N THR A 288 32.25 13.51 0.87
CA THR A 288 33.55 13.49 1.53
C THR A 288 33.57 14.54 2.63
N MET A 289 33.61 14.08 3.89
CA MET A 289 33.72 14.94 5.06
C MET A 289 35.17 15.35 5.28
N ARG A 290 35.43 16.66 5.40
CA ARG A 290 36.80 17.19 5.64
C ARG A 290 36.81 18.06 6.90
N ASP A 291 37.77 17.82 7.79
CA ASP A 291 37.82 18.50 9.09
C ASP A 291 38.15 20.01 8.99
N ASP A 292 38.95 20.41 8.00
CA ASP A 292 39.51 21.78 7.86
C ASP A 292 39.14 22.48 6.53
N GLU A 293 38.31 21.85 5.68
CA GLU A 293 37.90 22.37 4.37
C GLU A 293 36.39 22.15 4.14
N ALA A 294 35.82 22.78 3.12
CA ALA A 294 34.45 22.50 2.72
C ALA A 294 34.30 21.04 2.23
N ASP A 295 33.22 20.41 2.65
CA ASP A 295 32.87 19.04 2.25
C ASP A 295 32.72 18.93 0.72
N ILE A 296 33.05 17.76 0.18
CA ILE A 296 32.79 17.45 -1.23
C ILE A 296 31.44 16.76 -1.32
N THR A 297 30.57 17.36 -2.12
CA THR A 297 29.23 16.86 -2.42
C THR A 297 29.14 16.63 -3.92
N PHE A 298 28.74 15.42 -4.30
CA PHE A 298 28.37 15.07 -5.67
C PHE A 298 26.98 14.45 -5.66
N ASP A 299 26.09 14.97 -6.49
CA ASP A 299 24.73 14.46 -6.66
C ASP A 299 24.38 14.37 -8.14
N ARG A 300 23.90 13.22 -8.58
CA ARG A 300 23.47 12.94 -9.95
C ARG A 300 22.08 12.32 -9.92
N PHE A 301 21.14 12.95 -10.60
CA PHE A 301 19.77 12.48 -10.74
C PHE A 301 19.54 11.99 -12.17
N GLU A 302 19.21 10.70 -12.28
CA GLU A 302 18.83 10.05 -13.53
C GLU A 302 17.34 9.73 -13.55
N PHE A 303 16.60 10.45 -14.36
CA PHE A 303 15.17 10.26 -14.57
C PHE A 303 14.97 9.34 -15.78
N THR A 304 14.11 8.35 -15.63
CA THR A 304 13.68 7.45 -16.72
C THR A 304 12.17 7.31 -16.68
N SER A 305 11.48 7.57 -17.80
CA SER A 305 10.04 7.30 -17.93
C SER A 305 9.77 5.90 -18.47
N ASP A 306 8.56 5.39 -18.22
CA ASP A 306 8.01 4.19 -18.85
C ASP A 306 7.94 4.24 -20.39
N LYS A 307 7.98 5.45 -20.96
CA LYS A 307 8.08 5.71 -22.40
C LYS A 307 9.52 5.76 -22.93
N GLY A 308 10.52 5.58 -22.06
CA GLY A 308 11.93 5.57 -22.41
C GLY A 308 12.57 6.96 -22.52
N GLU A 309 11.88 8.02 -22.09
CA GLU A 309 12.49 9.35 -21.98
C GLU A 309 13.48 9.36 -20.82
N ARG A 310 14.65 9.95 -21.05
CA ARG A 310 15.72 10.04 -20.05
C ARG A 310 16.17 11.48 -19.85
N VAL A 311 16.27 11.90 -18.59
CA VAL A 311 16.84 13.19 -18.20
C VAL A 311 17.93 12.95 -17.17
N LEU A 312 19.05 13.65 -17.32
CA LEU A 312 20.17 13.62 -16.39
C LEU A 312 20.39 15.03 -15.86
N THR A 313 20.44 15.20 -14.56
CA THR A 313 20.88 16.43 -13.90
C THR A 313 21.97 16.09 -12.89
N THR A 314 23.02 16.90 -12.83
CA THR A 314 24.17 16.66 -11.96
C THR A 314 24.56 17.96 -11.25
N TYR A 315 25.00 17.83 -10.01
CA TYR A 315 25.65 18.85 -9.22
C TYR A 315 26.93 18.29 -8.57
N ALA A 316 27.96 19.12 -8.49
CA ALA A 316 29.22 18.77 -7.84
C ALA A 316 29.89 20.03 -7.27
N THR A 317 30.35 20.00 -6.02
CA THR A 317 31.12 21.12 -5.42
C THR A 317 32.55 21.19 -5.95
N GLN A 318 33.10 20.07 -6.42
CA GLN A 318 34.33 19.95 -7.21
C GLN A 318 34.09 18.90 -8.31
N LEU A 319 34.74 19.04 -9.48
CA LEU A 319 34.64 18.06 -10.57
C LEU A 319 34.95 16.66 -10.01
N SER A 320 33.93 15.80 -10.01
CA SER A 320 34.10 14.37 -9.79
C SER A 320 35.03 13.82 -10.87
N ASN A 321 35.98 12.97 -10.49
CA ASN A 321 36.83 12.25 -11.42
C ASN A 321 36.06 11.04 -11.97
N ASP A 322 35.05 11.30 -12.80
CA ASP A 322 34.41 10.29 -13.65
C ASP A 322 35.05 10.28 -15.05
#